data_AF-A0AAJ2GAZ3-F1
#
_entry.id   AF-A0AAJ2GAZ3-F1
#
_cell.length_a   1.000
_cell.length_b   1.000
_cell.length_c   1.000
_cell.angle_alpha   90.00
_cell.angle_beta   90.00
_cell.angle_gamma   90.00
#
_symmetry.space_group_name_H-M   'P 1'
#
loop_
_entity.id
_entity.type
_entity.pdbx_description
1 polymer ?
#
loop_
_entity_poly.entity_id
_entity_poly.type
_entity_poly.pdbx_seq_one_letter_code
_entity_poly.pdbx_strand_id
1 'polypeptide(L)' 'MDKEISVKSVWFQDECIFIQTTSGEERSQPLKWFPKLFNGSLAERQKLELSPFGIHWPDLDEDLSFEGFYTYSKL' A
#
# COMPACT_ATOMS: atom_id res chain seq x y z
N MET A 1 14.13 -10.20 -15.40
CA MET A 1 14.58 -9.87 -14.03
C MET A 1 13.42 -9.15 -13.42
N ASP A 2 12.67 -9.83 -12.56
CA ASP A 2 11.57 -9.21 -11.83
C ASP A 2 12.17 -8.05 -11.04
N LYS A 3 11.68 -6.85 -11.26
CA LYS A 3 12.20 -5.65 -10.61
C LYS A 3 11.87 -5.78 -9.13
N GLU A 4 12.90 -5.97 -8.30
CA GLU A 4 12.73 -5.97 -6.84
C GLU A 4 12.30 -4.56 -6.42
N ILE A 5 11.04 -4.42 -6.00
CA ILE A 5 10.49 -3.15 -5.53
C ILE A 5 10.77 -3.06 -4.04
N SER A 6 11.65 -2.13 -3.65
CA SER A 6 11.97 -1.84 -2.26
C SER A 6 11.27 -0.55 -1.83
N VAL A 7 10.39 -0.64 -0.84
CA VAL A 7 9.59 0.49 -0.32
C VAL A 7 10.17 1.00 0.99
N LYS A 8 10.30 2.32 1.14
CA LYS A 8 10.79 3.00 2.35
C LYS A 8 9.68 3.62 3.20
N SER A 9 8.56 3.99 2.60
CA SER A 9 7.45 4.62 3.31
C SER A 9 6.11 4.31 2.67
N VAL A 10 5.09 4.25 3.53
CA VAL A 10 3.67 4.10 3.17
C VAL A 10 2.90 5.16 3.93
N TRP A 11 2.00 5.87 3.26
CA TRP A 11 1.13 6.86 3.90
C TRP A 11 -0.23 6.96 3.21
N PHE A 12 -1.15 7.66 3.85
CA PHE A 12 -2.49 7.89 3.37
C PHE A 12 -2.76 9.38 3.30
N GLN A 13 -3.29 9.83 2.18
CA GLN A 13 -3.64 11.23 1.93
C GLN A 13 -4.67 11.29 0.81
N ASP A 14 -5.58 12.28 0.81
CA ASP A 14 -6.52 12.54 -0.29
C ASP A 14 -7.22 11.27 -0.83
N GLU A 15 -7.74 10.44 0.10
CA GLU A 15 -8.40 9.16 -0.18
C GLU A 15 -7.56 8.14 -0.96
N CYS A 16 -6.24 8.26 -0.94
CA CYS A 16 -5.31 7.35 -1.59
C CYS A 16 -4.33 6.77 -0.57
N ILE A 17 -3.85 5.56 -0.87
CA ILE A 17 -2.65 5.00 -0.28
C ILE A 17 -1.48 5.30 -1.20
N PHE A 18 -0.36 5.69 -0.61
CA PHE A 18 0.88 5.99 -1.31
C PHE A 18 2.00 5.09 -0.82
N ILE A 19 2.91 4.79 -1.73
CA ILE A 19 4.22 4.21 -1.42
C ILE A 19 5.32 5.12 -1.98
N GLN A 20 6.46 5.13 -1.31
CA GLN A 20 7.70 5.66 -1.87
C GLN A 20 8.76 4.56 -1.86
N THR A 21 9.41 4.34 -2.99
CA THR A 21 10.50 3.38 -3.09
C THR A 21 11.78 3.94 -2.46
N THR A 22 12.73 3.06 -2.15
CA THR A 22 14.09 3.46 -1.75
C THR A 22 14.82 4.26 -2.82
N SER A 23 14.45 4.08 -4.10
CA SER A 23 14.93 4.92 -5.21
C SER A 23 14.23 6.27 -5.34
N GLY A 24 13.25 6.58 -4.47
CA GLY A 24 12.54 7.86 -4.42
C GLY A 24 11.32 7.96 -5.35
N GLU A 25 10.95 6.88 -6.04
CA GLU A 25 9.75 6.84 -6.87
C GLU A 25 8.50 6.77 -5.99
N GLU A 26 7.50 7.61 -6.29
CA GLU A 26 6.20 7.58 -5.62
C GLU A 26 5.12 6.95 -6.52
N ARG A 27 4.24 6.17 -5.88
CA ARG A 27 3.07 5.55 -6.50
C ARG A 27 1.89 5.66 -5.55
N SER A 28 0.69 5.70 -6.13
CA SER A 28 -0.54 5.77 -5.36
C SER A 28 -1.65 4.93 -5.97
N GLN A 29 -2.58 4.52 -5.11
CA GLN A 29 -3.82 3.87 -5.51
C GLN A 29 -4.99 4.41 -4.66
N PRO A 30 -6.20 4.56 -5.25
CA PRO A 30 -7.37 4.96 -4.49
C PRO A 30 -7.71 3.97 -3.37
N LEU A 31 -7.92 4.46 -2.15
CA LEU A 31 -8.31 3.63 -0.99
C LEU A 31 -9.62 2.87 -1.25
N LYS A 32 -10.55 3.48 -1.98
CA LYS A 32 -11.84 2.87 -2.36
C LYS A 32 -11.69 1.54 -3.12
N TRP A 33 -10.51 1.25 -3.67
CA TRP A 33 -10.24 -0.04 -4.31
C TRP A 33 -10.11 -1.19 -3.31
N PHE A 34 -9.83 -0.87 -2.05
CA PHE A 34 -9.53 -1.79 -0.95
C PHE A 34 -10.55 -1.58 0.18
N PRO A 35 -11.71 -2.26 0.16
CA PRO A 35 -12.79 -2.00 1.11
C PRO A 35 -12.39 -2.12 2.58
N LYS A 36 -11.49 -3.02 2.96
CA LYS A 36 -11.04 -3.14 4.36
C LYS A 36 -10.22 -1.92 4.78
N LEU A 37 -9.29 -1.45 3.95
CA LEU A 37 -8.56 -0.21 4.21
C LEU A 37 -9.50 1.00 4.19
N PHE A 38 -10.41 1.09 3.22
CA PHE A 38 -11.34 2.20 3.09
C PHE A 38 -12.25 2.35 4.32
N ASN A 39 -12.70 1.24 4.91
CA ASN A 39 -13.55 1.26 6.10
C ASN A 39 -12.75 1.26 7.42
N GLY A 40 -11.46 0.91 7.38
CA GLY A 40 -10.58 0.91 8.55
C GLY A 40 -10.35 2.31 9.12
N SER A 41 -10.22 2.39 10.43
CA SER A 41 -9.86 3.61 11.16
C SER A 41 -8.43 4.05 10.85
N LEU A 42 -8.11 5.30 11.22
CA LEU A 42 -6.75 5.82 11.08
C LEU A 42 -5.74 4.97 11.85
N ALA A 43 -6.10 4.52 13.06
CA ALA A 43 -5.21 3.71 13.90
C ALA A 43 -4.90 2.35 13.27
N GLU A 44 -5.93 1.68 12.73
CA GLU A 44 -5.77 0.40 12.02
C GLU A 44 -4.90 0.56 10.77
N ARG A 45 -5.11 1.63 9.98
CA ARG A 45 -4.30 1.93 8.79
C ARG A 45 -2.83 2.25 9.12
N GLN A 46 -2.57 2.90 10.25
CA GLN A 46 -1.22 3.23 10.69
C GLN A 46 -0.47 2.04 11.26
N LYS A 47 -1.18 1.02 11.75
CA LYS A 47 -0.60 -0.23 12.22
C LYS A 47 -0.39 -1.19 11.05
N LEU A 48 0.64 -0.90 10.27
CA LEU A 48 1.06 -1.71 9.13
C LEU A 48 2.43 -2.34 9.37
N GLU A 49 2.68 -3.43 8.66
CA GLU A 49 3.95 -4.16 8.64
C GLU A 49 4.45 -4.24 7.20
N LEU A 50 5.71 -3.87 6.98
CA LEU A 50 6.36 -4.01 5.67
C LEU A 50 7.07 -5.35 5.59
N SER A 51 6.89 -6.04 4.47
CA SER A 51 7.67 -7.22 4.09
C SER A 51 8.49 -6.91 2.83
N PRO A 52 9.39 -7.82 2.38
CA PRO A 52 10.10 -7.64 1.11
C PRO A 52 9.19 -7.53 -0.12
N PHE A 53 7.93 -7.97 -0.04
CA PHE A 53 7.04 -8.08 -1.21
C PHE A 53 5.79 -7.20 -1.12
N GLY A 54 5.49 -6.63 0.04
CA GLY A 54 4.24 -5.93 0.25
C GLY A 54 4.03 -5.37 1.65
N ILE A 55 2.77 -5.03 1.93
CA ILE A 55 2.29 -4.37 3.12
C ILE A 55 1.19 -5.22 3.72
N HIS A 56 1.28 -5.50 5.01
CA HIS A 56 0.28 -6.23 5.78
C HIS A 56 -0.35 -5.31 6.84
N TRP A 57 -1.68 -5.35 6.97
CA TRP A 57 -2.42 -4.70 8.05
C TRP A 57 -3.05 -5.76 8.96
N PRO A 58 -2.41 -6.11 10.10
CA PRO A 58 -2.87 -7.22 10.95
C PRO A 58 -4.25 -7.00 11.55
N ASP A 59 -4.60 -5.77 11.89
CA ASP A 59 -5.91 -5.48 12.51
C ASP A 59 -7.06 -5.51 11.48
N LEU A 60 -6.73 -5.36 10.19
CA LEU A 60 -7.70 -5.39 9.09
C LEU A 60 -7.68 -6.72 8.31
N ASP A 61 -6.69 -7.58 8.57
CA ASP A 61 -6.45 -8.81 7.79
C ASP A 61 -6.38 -8.50 6.28
N GLU A 62 -5.60 -7.47 5.91
CA GLU A 62 -5.47 -7.02 4.52
C GLU A 62 -4.01 -6.98 4.09
N ASP A 63 -3.74 -7.39 2.85
CA ASP A 63 -2.42 -7.46 2.26
C ASP A 63 -2.40 -6.77 0.90
N LEU A 64 -1.42 -5.92 0.66
CA LEU A 64 -1.14 -5.33 -0.66
C LEU A 64 0.27 -5.66 -1.10
N SER A 65 0.44 -6.12 -2.34
CA SER A 65 1.77 -6.32 -2.93
C SER A 65 2.34 -5.01 -3.48
N PHE A 66 3.66 -4.85 -3.42
CA PHE A 66 4.33 -3.70 -4.03
C PHE A 66 4.19 -3.69 -5.56
N GLU A 67 4.20 -4.86 -6.19
CA GLU A 67 3.96 -5.00 -7.63
C GLU A 67 2.57 -4.47 -8.04
N GLY A 68 1.56 -4.66 -7.18
CA GLY A 68 0.21 -4.17 -7.41
C GLY A 68 0.14 -2.67 -7.70
N PHE A 69 1.03 -1.86 -7.11
CA PHE A 69 1.10 -0.41 -7.37
C PHE A 69 1.57 -0.05 -8.79
N TYR A 70 2.04 -1.02 -9.58
CA TYR A 70 2.49 -0.83 -10.96
C TYR A 70 1.58 -1.52 -11.98
N THR A 71 0.92 -2.60 -11.60
CA THR A 71 0.17 -3.45 -12.53
C THR A 71 -1.33 -3.40 -12.32
N TYR A 72 -1.79 -3.08 -11.11
CA TYR A 72 -3.20 -3.10 -10.76
C TYR A 72 -3.87 -1.75 -11.05
N SER A 73 -4.96 -1.82 -11.79
CA SER A 73 -5.92 -0.72 -11.92
C SER A 73 -7.33 -1.28 -11.85
N LYS A 74 -8.21 -0.59 -11.11
CA LYS A 74 -9.64 -0.88 -11.08
C LYS A 74 -10.32 0.18 -11.96
N LEU A 75 -10.86 -0.26 -13.10
CA LEU A 75 -11.69 0.55 -13.99
C LEU A 75 -13.01 0.91 -13.30
#